data_AF-R6PA04-F1
#
_entry.id   AF-R6PA04-F1
#
_cell.length_a   1.000
_cell.length_b   1.000
_cell.length_c   1.000
_cell.angle_alpha   90.00
_cell.angle_beta   90.00
_cell.angle_gamma   90.00
#
_symmetry.space_group_name_H-M   'P 1'
#
loop_
_entity.id
_entity.type
_entity.pdbx_description
1 polymer ?
#
loop_
_entity_poly.entity_id
_entity_poly.type
_entity_poly.pdbx_seq_one_letter_code
_entity_poly.pdbx_strand_id
1 'polypeptide(L)'
;MGKCFLKGFTVENGAIAQTIGHDSHNISVIGSDGENMATAVNALGKEGGIVVVQGGKVIAKMPLPIGGLMSDLDYESVAMEQSEIVNGAKKICENGSSTLLMVLAFVSLLVIPHIKLNNRGLFNVDKFEFYKN
;
A
#
# COMPACT_ATOMS: atom_id res chain seq x y z
N MET A 1 -13.07 5.23 5.86
CA MET A 1 -11.62 5.17 5.62
C MET A 1 -10.93 5.44 6.95
N GLY A 2 -10.21 4.46 7.50
CA GLY A 2 -9.29 4.70 8.60
C GLY A 2 -8.06 5.45 8.10
N LYS A 3 -7.49 6.30 8.95
CA LYS A 3 -6.28 7.08 8.66
C LYS A 3 -5.40 7.17 9.88
N CYS A 4 -4.09 7.20 9.67
CA CYS A 4 -3.09 7.46 10.70
C CYS A 4 -1.81 8.02 10.05
N PHE A 5 -0.89 8.52 10.88
CA PHE A 5 0.46 8.83 10.45
C PHE A 5 1.36 7.60 10.65
N LEU A 6 2.26 7.36 9.69
CA LEU A 6 3.28 6.33 9.79
C LEU A 6 4.63 6.99 10.10
N LYS A 7 5.38 6.40 11.03
CA LYS A 7 6.75 6.81 11.36
C LYS A 7 7.73 5.77 10.84
N GLY A 8 8.89 6.21 10.34
CA GLY A 8 9.98 5.34 9.84
C GLY A 8 10.04 5.22 8.31
N PHE A 9 9.00 5.65 7.61
CA PHE A 9 8.95 5.74 6.15
C PHE A 9 8.45 7.13 5.75
N THR A 10 9.35 7.97 5.28
CA THR A 10 9.01 9.29 4.73
C THR A 10 8.79 9.13 3.24
N VAL A 11 7.56 9.31 2.78
CA VAL A 11 7.23 9.39 1.37
C VAL A 11 7.31 10.86 0.94
N GLU A 12 8.07 11.14 -0.11
CA GLU A 12 8.31 12.48 -0.64
C GLU A 12 7.67 12.62 -2.03
N ASN A 13 6.80 13.62 -2.17
CA ASN A 13 6.13 13.96 -3.44
C ASN A 13 5.58 12.74 -4.19
N GLY A 14 4.85 11.87 -3.50
CA GLY A 14 4.42 10.60 -4.06
C GLY A 14 3.49 9.80 -3.16
N ALA A 15 3.07 8.65 -3.67
CA ALA A 15 2.24 7.69 -2.96
C ALA A 15 2.42 6.26 -3.48
N ILE A 16 2.12 5.29 -2.63
CA ILE A 16 2.00 3.87 -2.97
C ILE A 16 0.61 3.40 -2.54
N ALA A 17 -0.11 2.76 -3.44
CA ALA A 17 -1.37 2.10 -3.13
C ALA A 17 -1.29 0.61 -3.49
N GLN A 18 -1.93 -0.25 -2.69
CA GLN A 18 -2.07 -1.67 -3.01
C GLN A 18 -3.34 -2.31 -2.46
N THR A 19 -3.76 -3.41 -3.09
CA THR A 19 -4.85 -4.29 -2.64
C THR A 19 -4.38 -5.47 -1.79
N ILE A 20 -3.06 -5.63 -1.62
CA ILE A 20 -2.47 -6.64 -0.73
C ILE A 20 -2.41 -6.06 0.68
N GLY A 21 -3.36 -6.43 1.54
CA GLY A 21 -3.43 -6.02 2.95
C GLY A 21 -3.90 -7.16 3.84
N HIS A 22 -2.99 -7.88 4.45
CA HIS A 22 -3.30 -9.05 5.28
C HIS A 22 -4.23 -8.67 6.45
N ASP A 23 -5.31 -9.38 6.76
CA ASP A 23 -5.94 -10.47 5.98
C ASP A 23 -7.27 -10.04 5.33
N SER A 24 -7.65 -8.77 5.47
CA SER A 24 -8.92 -8.26 4.90
C SER A 24 -8.82 -7.84 3.44
N HIS A 25 -7.60 -7.64 2.93
CA HIS A 25 -7.29 -7.23 1.56
C HIS A 25 -8.08 -6.00 1.07
N ASN A 26 -8.30 -5.05 2.00
CA ASN A 26 -8.79 -3.72 1.65
C ASN A 26 -7.67 -2.92 0.96
N ILE A 27 -8.05 -1.90 0.18
CA ILE A 27 -7.10 -0.94 -0.36
C ILE A 27 -6.37 -0.24 0.79
N SER A 28 -5.05 -0.23 0.70
CA SER A 28 -4.15 0.50 1.57
C SER A 28 -3.34 1.48 0.74
N VAL A 29 -3.08 2.67 1.29
CA VAL A 29 -2.33 3.72 0.60
C VAL A 29 -1.52 4.53 1.60
N ILE A 30 -0.29 4.86 1.23
CA ILE A 30 0.60 5.78 1.93
C ILE A 30 1.09 6.84 0.95
N GLY A 31 1.21 8.09 1.37
CA GLY A 31 1.74 9.16 0.53
C GLY A 31 2.04 10.43 1.30
N SER A 32 2.66 11.39 0.61
CA SER A 32 3.01 12.71 1.14
C SER A 32 1.81 13.63 1.34
N ASP A 33 0.77 13.45 0.54
CA ASP A 33 -0.41 14.31 0.46
C ASP A 33 -1.61 13.56 -0.14
N GLY A 34 -2.79 14.14 0.01
CA GLY A 34 -4.04 13.53 -0.45
C GLY A 34 -4.17 13.40 -1.98
N GLU A 35 -3.53 14.27 -2.76
CA GLU A 35 -3.64 14.27 -4.22
C GLU A 35 -2.86 13.11 -4.84
N ASN A 36 -1.63 12.90 -4.38
CA ASN A 36 -0.82 11.74 -4.76
C ASN A 36 -1.48 10.43 -4.31
N MET A 37 -2.02 10.40 -3.09
CA MET A 37 -2.73 9.21 -2.57
C MET A 37 -3.99 8.89 -3.39
N ALA A 38 -4.80 9.89 -3.73
CA ALA A 38 -5.98 9.71 -4.56
C ALA A 38 -5.62 9.21 -5.96
N THR A 39 -4.56 9.77 -6.55
CA THR A 39 -4.05 9.34 -7.86
C THR A 39 -3.64 7.87 -7.83
N ALA A 40 -2.90 7.43 -6.80
CA ALA A 40 -2.46 6.05 -6.66
C ALA A 40 -3.64 5.08 -6.51
N VAL A 41 -4.61 5.41 -5.64
CA VAL A 41 -5.81 4.58 -5.42
C VAL A 41 -6.66 4.48 -6.69
N ASN A 42 -6.89 5.58 -7.39
CA ASN A 42 -7.68 5.58 -8.61
C ASN A 42 -7.02 4.75 -9.72
N ALA A 43 -5.69 4.77 -9.80
CA ALA A 43 -4.92 4.03 -10.80
C ALA A 43 -4.91 2.50 -10.58
N LEU A 44 -5.26 2.00 -9.39
CA LEU A 44 -5.48 0.56 -9.15
C LEU A 44 -6.57 0.02 -10.09
N GLY A 45 -7.58 0.84 -10.41
CA GLY A 45 -8.68 0.44 -11.30
C GLY A 45 -9.48 -0.73 -10.75
N LYS A 46 -10.14 -1.48 -11.65
CA LYS A 46 -10.95 -2.65 -11.29
C LYS A 46 -10.12 -3.90 -10.99
N GLU A 47 -8.91 -3.96 -11.53
CA GLU A 47 -8.00 -5.10 -11.38
C GLU A 47 -7.38 -5.16 -9.99
N GLY A 48 -7.28 -4.01 -9.30
CA GLY A 48 -6.46 -3.92 -8.10
C GLY A 48 -4.96 -3.98 -8.47
N GLY A 49 -4.13 -4.38 -7.51
CA GLY A 49 -2.70 -4.53 -7.71
C GLY A 49 -1.87 -3.61 -6.82
N ILE A 50 -0.75 -3.13 -7.35
CA ILE A 50 0.16 -2.18 -6.70
C ILE A 50 0.41 -1.02 -7.66
N VAL A 51 0.36 0.21 -7.16
CA VAL A 51 0.64 1.43 -7.92
C VAL A 51 1.58 2.33 -7.14
N VAL A 52 2.55 2.90 -7.85
CA VAL A 52 3.43 3.95 -7.34
C VAL A 52 3.22 5.24 -8.14
N VAL A 53 3.04 6.35 -7.41
CA VAL A 53 2.86 7.70 -7.96
C VAL A 53 3.98 8.62 -7.47
N GLN A 54 4.47 9.47 -8.35
CA GLN A 54 5.38 10.58 -8.04
C GLN A 54 4.90 11.85 -8.74
N GLY A 55 4.73 12.94 -7.98
CA GLY A 55 4.28 14.24 -8.52
C GLY A 55 2.98 14.15 -9.34
N GLY A 56 1.99 13.40 -8.86
CA GLY A 56 0.70 13.20 -9.51
C GLY A 56 0.72 12.30 -10.75
N LYS A 57 1.83 11.60 -11.04
CA LYS A 57 1.95 10.68 -12.18
C LYS A 57 2.23 9.26 -11.72
N VAL A 58 1.56 8.29 -12.32
CA VAL A 58 1.88 6.87 -12.14
C VAL A 58 3.26 6.60 -12.76
N ILE A 59 4.19 6.11 -11.94
CA ILE A 59 5.55 5.77 -12.36
C ILE A 59 5.82 4.27 -12.39
N ALA A 60 4.97 3.47 -11.74
CA ALA A 60 4.97 2.00 -11.82
C ALA A 60 3.57 1.48 -11.47
N LYS A 61 3.12 0.41 -12.14
CA LYS A 61 1.85 -0.27 -11.87
C LYS A 61 2.02 -1.77 -12.15
N MET A 62 1.53 -2.59 -11.23
CA MET A 62 1.48 -4.05 -11.32
C MET A 62 0.02 -4.47 -11.10
N PRO A 63 -0.75 -4.73 -12.18
CA PRO A 63 -2.12 -5.22 -12.08
C PRO A 63 -2.16 -6.62 -11.44
N LEU A 64 -3.16 -6.88 -10.58
CA LEU A 64 -3.38 -8.20 -9.97
C LEU A 64 -4.84 -8.65 -10.17
N PRO A 65 -5.26 -8.92 -11.42
CA PRO A 65 -6.68 -9.08 -11.79
C PRO A 65 -7.40 -10.21 -11.03
N ILE A 66 -6.67 -11.19 -10.51
CA ILE A 66 -7.27 -12.30 -9.76
C ILE A 66 -7.35 -11.89 -8.28
N GLY A 67 -8.53 -11.40 -7.90
CA GLY A 67 -8.87 -11.02 -6.52
C GLY A 67 -8.11 -9.81 -5.97
N GLY A 68 -7.39 -9.06 -6.82
CA GLY A 68 -6.47 -8.02 -6.37
C GLY A 68 -5.19 -8.57 -5.74
N LEU A 69 -4.87 -9.86 -5.93
CA LEU A 69 -3.79 -10.56 -5.23
C LEU A 69 -2.84 -11.31 -6.15
N MET A 70 -3.33 -11.84 -7.28
CA MET A 70 -2.52 -12.63 -8.21
C MET A 70 -2.59 -12.07 -9.63
N SER A 71 -1.49 -12.23 -10.36
CA SER A 71 -1.38 -11.96 -11.78
C SER A 71 -1.76 -13.20 -12.58
N ASP A 72 -2.23 -13.00 -13.82
CA ASP A 72 -2.48 -14.02 -14.84
C ASP A 72 -1.33 -14.13 -15.86
N LEU A 73 -0.23 -13.41 -15.64
CA LEU A 73 0.99 -13.46 -16.45
C LEU A 73 1.96 -14.59 -16.04
N ASP A 74 2.97 -14.85 -16.87
CA ASP A 74 4.10 -15.71 -16.52
C ASP A 74 4.99 -15.10 -15.42
N TYR A 75 5.80 -15.95 -14.79
CA TYR A 75 6.57 -15.54 -13.62
C TYR A 75 7.66 -14.51 -13.96
N GLU A 76 8.21 -14.54 -15.17
CA GLU A 76 9.21 -13.58 -15.62
C GLU A 76 8.60 -12.17 -15.74
N SER A 77 7.42 -12.08 -16.33
CA SER A 77 6.66 -10.82 -16.45
C SER A 77 6.27 -10.28 -15.08
N VAL A 78 5.78 -11.14 -14.18
CA VAL A 78 5.48 -10.79 -12.79
C VAL A 78 6.72 -10.27 -12.05
N ALA A 79 7.86 -10.93 -12.22
CA ALA A 79 9.11 -10.51 -11.59
C ALA A 79 9.60 -9.16 -12.12
N MET A 80 9.39 -8.89 -13.41
CA MET A 80 9.71 -7.60 -14.03
C MET A 80 8.84 -6.49 -13.44
N GLU A 81 7.51 -6.65 -13.42
CA GLU A 81 6.58 -5.67 -12.86
C GLU A 81 6.86 -5.43 -11.36
N GLN A 82 7.12 -6.49 -10.59
CA GLN A 82 7.49 -6.36 -9.19
C GLN A 82 8.78 -5.54 -9.00
N SER A 83 9.78 -5.75 -9.86
CA SER A 83 11.02 -4.97 -9.85
C SER A 83 10.76 -3.49 -10.16
N GLU A 84 9.89 -3.18 -11.11
CA GLU A 84 9.47 -1.81 -11.42
C GLU A 84 8.76 -1.14 -10.24
N ILE A 85 7.88 -1.85 -9.54
CA ILE A 85 7.23 -1.37 -8.32
C ILE A 85 8.27 -1.04 -7.24
N VAL A 86 9.21 -1.95 -6.97
CA VAL A 86 10.27 -1.73 -5.97
C VAL A 86 11.16 -0.55 -6.36
N ASN A 87 11.51 -0.42 -7.63
CA ASN A 87 12.32 0.70 -8.11
C ASN A 87 11.54 2.03 -8.07
N GLY A 88 10.24 2.01 -8.35
CA GLY A 88 9.35 3.16 -8.19
C GLY A 88 9.26 3.60 -6.73
N ALA A 89 9.06 2.66 -5.81
CA ALA A 89 8.97 2.94 -4.37
C ALA A 89 10.25 3.62 -3.85
N LYS A 90 11.43 3.19 -4.31
CA LYS A 90 12.73 3.79 -3.95
C LYS A 90 12.89 5.24 -4.43
N LYS A 91 12.18 5.63 -5.49
CA LYS A 91 12.23 7.02 -6.01
C LYS A 91 11.48 8.02 -5.13
N ILE A 92 10.55 7.54 -4.30
CA ILE A 92 9.67 8.39 -3.48
C ILE A 92 9.87 8.19 -1.98
N CYS A 93 10.67 7.20 -1.57
CA CYS A 93 11.00 6.97 -0.17
C CYS A 93 12.40 6.38 -0.11
N GLU A 94 13.32 6.98 0.66
CA GLU A 94 14.72 6.52 0.76
C GLU A 94 14.81 5.06 1.24
N ASN A 95 13.95 4.69 2.20
CA ASN A 95 13.76 3.30 2.66
C ASN A 95 12.62 2.57 1.93
N GLY A 96 12.20 3.09 0.78
CA GLY A 96 11.10 2.61 -0.06
C GLY A 96 11.47 1.35 -0.84
N SER A 97 11.90 0.30 -0.16
CA SER A 97 12.17 -1.01 -0.75
C SER A 97 10.94 -1.92 -0.68
N SER A 98 11.13 -3.21 -0.93
CA SER A 98 10.15 -4.26 -0.61
C SER A 98 9.67 -4.19 0.85
N THR A 99 10.44 -3.61 1.76
CA THR A 99 10.05 -3.40 3.15
C THR A 99 8.82 -2.49 3.27
N LEU A 100 8.73 -1.40 2.52
CA LEU A 100 7.58 -0.49 2.60
C LEU A 100 6.29 -1.16 2.10
N LEU A 101 6.39 -1.94 1.02
CA LEU A 101 5.28 -2.75 0.50
C LEU A 101 4.79 -3.76 1.54
N MET A 102 5.74 -4.44 2.19
CA MET A 102 5.45 -5.39 3.27
C MET A 102 4.81 -4.71 4.48
N VAL A 103 5.33 -3.56 4.92
CA VAL A 103 4.74 -2.80 6.04
C VAL A 103 3.30 -2.41 5.72
N LEU A 104 3.04 -1.94 4.50
CA LEU A 104 1.70 -1.56 4.08
C LEU A 104 0.76 -2.80 3.99
N ALA A 105 1.30 -3.98 3.67
CA ALA A 105 0.54 -5.23 3.67
C ALA A 105 0.22 -5.74 5.10
N PHE A 106 1.07 -5.47 6.10
CA PHE A 106 0.89 -5.94 7.48
C PHE A 106 0.25 -4.92 8.42
N VAL A 107 0.16 -3.64 8.04
CA VAL A 107 -0.46 -2.60 8.88
C VAL A 107 -1.93 -2.91 9.17
N SER A 108 -2.60 -3.67 8.30
CA SER A 108 -3.99 -4.10 8.43
C SER A 108 -4.22 -5.41 9.17
N LEU A 109 -3.15 -6.10 9.60
CA LEU A 109 -3.26 -7.44 10.16
C LEU A 109 -3.68 -7.40 11.63
N LEU A 110 -5.00 -7.44 11.88
CA LEU A 110 -5.61 -7.30 13.21
C LEU A 110 -5.36 -8.44 14.20
N VAL A 111 -4.63 -9.49 13.79
CA VAL A 111 -4.35 -10.67 14.62
C VAL A 111 -2.94 -10.69 15.21
N ILE A 112 -2.14 -9.63 15.00
CA ILE A 112 -0.82 -9.49 15.61
C ILE A 112 -0.70 -8.16 16.37
N PRO A 113 0.09 -8.09 17.46
CA PRO A 113 0.26 -6.86 18.25
C PRO A 113 0.94 -5.72 17.47
N HIS A 114 0.94 -4.47 17.97
CA HIS A 114 0.11 -3.93 19.06
C HIS A 114 -1.00 -3.02 18.52
N ILE A 115 -0.64 -2.19 17.53
CA ILE A 115 -1.52 -1.21 16.90
C ILE A 115 -1.60 -1.52 15.40
N LYS A 116 -2.82 -1.49 14.86
CA LYS A 116 -3.11 -1.77 13.44
C LYS A 116 -4.09 -0.76 12.87
N LEU A 117 -4.06 -0.59 11.56
CA LEU A 117 -4.98 0.28 10.82
C LEU A 117 -5.92 -0.59 9.99
N ASN A 118 -7.23 -0.39 10.13
CA ASN A 118 -8.20 -0.99 9.20
C ASN A 118 -9.08 0.10 8.56
N ASN A 119 -10.04 -0.33 7.74
CA ASN A 119 -10.97 0.55 7.05
C ASN A 119 -11.88 1.40 7.97
N ARG A 120 -11.97 1.05 9.26
CA ARG A 120 -12.72 1.76 10.31
C ARG A 120 -11.85 2.69 11.16
N GLY A 121 -10.53 2.50 11.21
CA GLY A 121 -9.62 3.35 11.99
C GLY A 121 -8.44 2.61 12.59
N LEU A 122 -7.76 3.29 13.51
CA LEU A 122 -6.65 2.74 14.29
C LEU A 122 -7.21 1.84 15.40
N PHE A 123 -6.73 0.61 15.48
CA PHE A 123 -7.19 -0.44 16.37
C PHE A 123 -6.06 -0.89 17.29
N ASN A 124 -6.35 -0.95 18.60
CA ASN A 124 -5.47 -1.52 19.60
C ASN A 124 -5.81 -3.01 19.76
N VAL A 125 -4.90 -3.89 19.31
CA VAL A 125 -5.10 -5.33 19.36
C VAL A 125 -5.03 -5.86 20.80
N ASP A 126 -4.19 -5.26 21.65
CA ASP A 126 -4.01 -5.69 23.04
C ASP A 126 -5.26 -5.42 23.90
N LYS A 127 -5.95 -4.30 23.67
CA LYS A 127 -7.18 -3.89 24.37
C LYS A 127 -8.46 -4.26 23.63
N PHE A 128 -8.33 -4.70 22.38
CA PHE A 128 -9.44 -5.04 21.50
C PHE A 128 -10.45 -3.90 21.29
N GLU A 129 -9.95 -2.66 21.15
CA GLU A 129 -10.77 -1.47 20.96
C GLU A 129 -10.17 -0.52 19.92
N PHE A 130 -11.02 0.34 19.35
CA PHE A 130 -10.56 1.42 18.49
C PHE A 130 -10.03 2.59 19.33
N TYR A 131 -8.96 3.23 18.86
CA TYR A 131 -8.57 4.53 19.38
C TYR A 131 -9.69 5.54 19.10
N LYS A 132 -10.11 6.26 20.13
CA LYS A 132 -11.07 7.35 20.01
C LYS A 132 -10.30 8.61 19.59
N ASN A 133 -10.75 9.26 18.52
CA ASN A 133 -10.25 10.56 18.10
C ASN A 133 -10.66 11.64 19.11
#